data_AF-A0A9X2JH34-F1
#
_entry.id   AF-A0A9X2JH34-F1
#
_cell.length_a   1.000
_cell.length_b   1.000
_cell.length_c   1.000
_cell.angle_alpha   90.00
_cell.angle_beta   90.00
_cell.angle_gamma   90.00
#
_symmetry.space_group_name_H-M   'P 1'
#
loop_
_entity.id
_entity.type
_entity.pdbx_description
1 polymer ?
#
loop_
_entity_poly.entity_id
_entity_poly.type
_entity_poly.pdbx_seq_one_letter_code
_entity_poly.pdbx_strand_id
1 'polypeptide(L)'
;MTNWQRPQWRKLPIPLRNIDAVYGRDSYDNAGDDLIYFLRSVSEYPNKYRYRFAIDITHTDSWYHVMEFEIEGMSDGAYERLVEKVVAAGLFDSAKT
;
A
#
# COMPACT_ATOMS: atom_id res chain seq x y z
N MET A 1 1.37 14.12 32.08
CA MET A 1 0.25 13.88 31.15
C MET A 1 0.83 13.32 29.87
N THR A 2 0.66 12.03 29.62
CA THR A 2 1.21 11.39 28.41
C THR A 2 0.39 11.85 27.23
N ASN A 3 1.01 12.63 26.33
CA ASN A 3 0.39 13.13 25.11
C ASN A 3 0.22 11.93 24.17
N TRP A 4 -0.95 11.27 24.19
CA TRP A 4 -1.26 10.17 23.28
C TRP A 4 -1.44 10.74 21.87
N GLN A 5 -0.33 10.96 21.16
CA GLN A 5 -0.39 11.18 19.72
C GLN A 5 -0.96 9.90 19.09
N ARG A 6 -2.09 10.03 18.41
CA ARG A 6 -2.64 8.93 17.62
C ARG A 6 -1.58 8.50 16.62
N PRO A 7 -1.33 7.19 16.45
CA PRO A 7 -0.39 6.72 15.45
C PRO A 7 -0.78 7.27 14.07
N GLN A 8 0.21 7.78 13.33
CA GLN A 8 -0.02 8.30 11.99
C GLN A 8 -0.28 7.15 11.02
N TRP A 9 -1.34 7.26 10.23
CA TRP A 9 -1.60 6.36 9.11
C TRP A 9 -0.83 6.86 7.89
N ARG A 10 0.01 6.00 7.31
CA ARG A 10 0.67 6.27 6.03
C ARG A 10 -0.12 5.61 4.92
N LYS A 11 -0.46 6.39 3.89
CA LYS A 11 -1.16 5.91 2.70
C LYS A 11 -0.15 5.55 1.62
N LEU A 12 -0.29 4.37 1.04
CA LEU A 12 0.38 3.95 -0.18
C LEU A 12 -0.69 3.70 -1.26
N PRO A 13 -0.92 4.63 -2.19
CA PRO A 13 -1.93 4.47 -3.23
C PRO A 13 -1.41 3.52 -4.32
N ILE A 14 -2.18 2.47 -4.63
CA ILE A 14 -1.87 1.48 -5.66
C ILE A 14 -2.83 1.69 -6.83
N PRO A 15 -2.38 2.16 -8.01
CA PRO A 15 -3.27 2.36 -9.15
C PRO A 15 -3.99 1.07 -9.57
N LEU A 16 -5.31 1.11 -9.73
CA LEU A 16 -6.08 -0.08 -10.13
C LEU A 16 -5.64 -0.59 -11.51
N ARG A 17 -5.25 0.32 -12.41
CA ARG A 17 -4.68 -0.04 -13.72
C ARG A 17 -3.41 -0.91 -13.61
N ASN A 18 -2.58 -0.68 -12.59
CA ASN A 18 -1.36 -1.45 -12.36
C ASN A 18 -1.71 -2.83 -11.78
N ILE A 19 -2.70 -2.89 -10.87
CA ILE A 19 -3.25 -4.16 -10.37
C ILE A 19 -3.79 -5.00 -11.52
N ASP A 20 -4.62 -4.42 -12.38
CA ASP A 20 -5.20 -5.10 -13.53
C ASP A 20 -4.13 -5.60 -14.52
N ALA A 21 -3.05 -4.83 -14.69
CA ALA A 21 -1.94 -5.22 -15.56
C ALA A 21 -1.11 -6.39 -15.00
N VAL A 22 -0.93 -6.47 -13.67
CA VAL A 22 -0.11 -7.50 -13.02
C VAL A 22 -0.90 -8.78 -12.77
N TYR A 23 -2.13 -8.68 -12.27
CA TYR A 23 -2.91 -9.82 -11.81
C TYR A 23 -4.12 -10.16 -12.70
N GLY A 24 -4.45 -9.29 -13.66
CA GLY A 24 -5.69 -9.37 -14.43
C GLY A 24 -6.84 -8.62 -13.76
N ARG A 25 -7.89 -8.37 -14.54
CA ARG A 25 -9.02 -7.54 -14.15
C ARG A 25 -9.70 -8.03 -12.86
N ASP A 26 -10.04 -7.10 -11.97
CA ASP A 26 -10.76 -7.34 -10.71
C ASP A 26 -10.05 -8.29 -9.73
N SER A 27 -8.74 -8.53 -9.91
CA SER A 27 -7.92 -9.36 -9.02
C SER A 27 -7.37 -8.59 -7.82
N TYR A 28 -8.23 -7.80 -7.18
CA TYR A 28 -7.88 -6.95 -6.04
C TYR A 28 -7.47 -7.77 -4.81
N ASP A 29 -8.07 -8.95 -4.61
CA ASP A 29 -7.72 -9.84 -3.51
C ASP A 29 -6.28 -10.35 -3.65
N ASN A 30 -5.85 -10.74 -4.86
CA ASN A 30 -4.48 -11.17 -5.13
C ASN A 30 -3.48 -10.04 -4.85
N ALA A 31 -3.80 -8.81 -5.27
CA ALA A 31 -2.98 -7.65 -4.95
C ALA A 31 -2.93 -7.37 -3.45
N GLY A 32 -4.06 -7.52 -2.74
CA GLY A 32 -4.14 -7.38 -1.30
C GLY A 32 -3.25 -8.38 -0.56
N ASP A 33 -3.29 -9.66 -0.95
CA ASP A 33 -2.46 -10.72 -0.36
C ASP A 33 -0.96 -10.43 -0.53
N ASP A 34 -0.54 -9.99 -1.71
CA ASP A 34 0.85 -9.63 -1.98
C ASP A 34 1.28 -8.37 -1.21
N LEU A 35 0.42 -7.36 -1.09
CA LEU A 35 0.70 -6.17 -0.27
C LEU A 35 0.87 -6.54 1.22
N ILE A 36 0.03 -7.44 1.74
CA ILE A 36 0.16 -7.97 3.11
C ILE A 36 1.47 -8.76 3.25
N TYR A 37 1.82 -9.58 2.26
CA TYR A 37 3.07 -10.33 2.25
C TYR A 37 4.28 -9.39 2.25
N PHE A 38 4.28 -8.34 1.43
CA PHE A 38 5.35 -7.34 1.40
C PHE A 38 5.47 -6.62 2.74
N LEU A 39 4.36 -6.17 3.33
CA LEU A 39 4.34 -5.55 4.66
C LEU A 39 4.95 -6.47 5.72
N ARG A 40 4.58 -7.76 5.73
CA ARG A 40 5.16 -8.74 6.66
C ARG A 40 6.66 -8.91 6.45
N SER A 41 7.12 -8.91 5.20
CA SER A 41 8.55 -9.09 4.88
C SER A 41 9.45 -7.93 5.31
N VAL A 42 8.89 -6.73 5.49
CA VAL A 42 9.63 -5.55 6.01
C VAL A 42 9.38 -5.28 7.49
N SER A 43 8.53 -6.08 8.12
CA SER A 43 8.21 -5.99 9.54
C SER A 43 9.26 -6.74 10.37
N GLU A 44 9.62 -6.19 11.53
CA GLU A 44 10.54 -6.87 12.47
C GLU A 44 9.94 -8.14 13.07
N TYR A 45 8.61 -8.20 13.22
CA TYR A 45 7.87 -9.35 13.70
C TYR A 45 6.47 -9.41 13.09
N PRO A 46 5.82 -10.60 13.06
CA PRO A 46 4.49 -10.76 12.48
C PRO A 46 3.45 -9.83 13.11
N ASN A 47 2.58 -9.25 12.28
CA ASN A 47 1.48 -8.36 12.69
C ASN A 47 1.92 -7.10 13.47
N LYS A 48 3.17 -6.65 13.30
CA LYS A 48 3.70 -5.40 13.90
C LYS A 48 2.83 -4.18 13.57
N TYR A 49 2.38 -4.08 12.32
CA TYR A 49 1.61 -2.93 11.84
C TYR A 49 0.15 -3.29 11.67
N ARG A 50 -0.74 -2.41 12.15
CA ARG A 50 -2.15 -2.43 11.75
C ARG A 50 -2.25 -1.82 10.35
N TYR A 51 -3.12 -2.40 9.53
CA TYR A 51 -3.34 -1.94 8.18
C TYR A 51 -4.82 -2.01 7.82
N ARG A 52 -5.20 -1.26 6.78
CA ARG A 52 -6.52 -1.35 6.15
C ARG A 52 -6.41 -1.02 4.67
N PHE A 53 -7.42 -1.44 3.93
CA PHE A 53 -7.59 -1.11 2.53
C PHE A 53 -8.81 -0.19 2.36
N ALA A 54 -8.70 0.74 1.43
CA ALA A 54 -9.83 1.48 0.88
C ALA A 54 -9.70 1.52 -0.64
N ILE A 55 -10.83 1.67 -1.34
CA ILE A 55 -10.85 1.93 -2.78
C ILE A 55 -11.29 3.37 -2.98
N ASP A 56 -10.45 4.17 -3.64
CA ASP A 56 -10.80 5.51 -4.07
C ASP A 56 -11.06 5.51 -5.58
N ILE A 57 -12.35 5.61 -5.91
CA ILE A 57 -12.88 5.73 -7.27
C ILE A 57 -13.64 7.06 -7.44
N THR A 58 -13.36 8.04 -6.58
CA THR A 58 -14.09 9.32 -6.56
C THR A 58 -13.81 10.17 -7.79
N HIS A 59 -12.62 10.01 -8.39
CA HIS A 59 -12.26 10.67 -9.64
C HIS A 59 -13.06 10.08 -10.81
N THR A 60 -13.51 10.92 -11.74
CA THR A 60 -14.33 10.49 -12.88
C THR A 60 -13.58 9.62 -13.89
N ASP A 61 -12.30 9.93 -14.11
CA ASP A 61 -11.41 9.14 -14.95
C ASP A 61 -10.79 7.98 -14.14
N SER A 62 -10.99 6.75 -14.64
CA SER A 62 -10.51 5.51 -14.03
C SER A 62 -8.99 5.38 -13.95
N TRP A 63 -8.28 6.18 -14.74
CA TRP A 63 -6.83 6.28 -14.64
C TRP A 63 -6.35 6.64 -13.22
N TYR A 64 -7.16 7.41 -12.49
CA TYR A 64 -6.85 7.91 -11.15
C TYR A 64 -7.44 7.05 -10.03
N HIS A 65 -8.10 5.95 -10.36
CA HIS A 65 -8.64 5.05 -9.35
C HIS A 65 -7.51 4.28 -8.67
N VAL A 66 -7.59 4.18 -7.34
CA VAL A 66 -6.54 3.54 -6.53
C VAL A 66 -7.13 2.63 -5.46
N MET A 67 -6.38 1.60 -5.11
CA MET A 67 -6.47 0.94 -3.82
C MET A 67 -5.53 1.64 -2.85
N GLU A 68 -6.07 2.27 -1.82
CA GLU A 68 -5.28 2.84 -0.73
C GLU A 68 -4.90 1.75 0.26
N PHE A 69 -3.60 1.44 0.35
CA PHE A 69 -3.06 0.60 1.42
C PHE A 69 -2.56 1.50 2.55
N GLU A 70 -3.29 1.50 3.68
CA GLU A 70 -3.00 2.38 4.80
C GLU A 70 -2.40 1.63 5.97
N ILE A 71 -1.27 2.10 6.50
CA ILE A 71 -0.47 1.39 7.51
C ILE A 71 -0.21 2.32 8.70
N GLU A 72 -0.56 1.83 9.89
CA GLU A 72 -0.49 2.59 11.15
C GLU A 72 0.92 2.50 11.77
N GLY A 73 1.53 3.65 12.08
CA GLY A 73 2.76 3.71 12.91
C GLY A 73 4.02 3.18 12.23
N MET A 74 4.05 3.14 10.89
CA MET A 74 5.20 2.67 10.12
C MET A 74 6.36 3.66 10.17
N SER A 75 7.59 3.17 10.37
CA SER A 75 8.81 3.99 10.30
C SER A 75 9.22 4.28 8.86
N ASP A 76 9.99 5.35 8.63
CA ASP A 76 10.46 5.75 7.30
C ASP A 76 11.22 4.62 6.59
N GLY A 77 12.23 4.05 7.24
CA GLY A 77 13.03 2.99 6.63
C GLY A 77 12.25 1.68 6.37
N ALA A 78 11.16 1.41 7.11
CA ALA A 78 10.29 0.28 6.78
C ALA A 78 9.37 0.61 5.60
N TYR A 79 8.88 1.84 5.52
CA TYR A 79 8.04 2.33 4.45
C TYR A 79 8.78 2.37 3.11
N GLU A 80 10.02 2.87 3.09
CA GLU A 80 10.87 2.88 1.88
C GLU A 80 11.06 1.47 1.32
N ARG A 81 11.43 0.50 2.17
CA ARG A 81 11.58 -0.92 1.79
C ARG A 81 10.27 -1.55 1.29
N LEU A 82 9.13 -1.12 1.82
CA LEU A 82 7.83 -1.55 1.31
C LEU A 82 7.59 -0.98 -0.09
N VAL A 83 7.81 0.32 -0.29
CA VAL A 83 7.67 0.97 -1.60
C VAL A 83 8.55 0.29 -2.64
N GLU A 84 9.81 -0.01 -2.32
CA GLU A 84 10.72 -0.75 -3.21
C GLU A 84 10.13 -2.09 -3.67
N LYS A 85 9.53 -2.85 -2.76
CA LYS A 85 8.88 -4.13 -3.10
C LYS A 85 7.65 -3.96 -3.98
N VAL A 86 6.82 -2.97 -3.68
CA VAL A 86 5.61 -2.66 -4.45
C VAL A 86 5.96 -2.19 -5.87
N VAL A 87 7.01 -1.36 -6.00
CA VAL A 87 7.55 -0.94 -7.30
C VAL A 87 8.12 -2.14 -8.06
N ALA A 88 8.89 -3.01 -7.39
CA ALA A 88 9.44 -4.21 -8.02
C ALA A 88 8.36 -5.20 -8.49
N ALA A 89 7.19 -5.20 -7.84
CA ALA A 89 6.02 -5.97 -8.26
C ALA A 89 5.21 -5.31 -9.39
N GLY A 90 5.60 -4.12 -9.86
CA GLY A 90 4.88 -3.37 -10.89
C GLY A 90 3.61 -2.67 -10.39
N LEU A 91 3.35 -2.69 -9.08
CA LEU A 91 2.12 -2.14 -8.49
C LEU A 91 2.16 -0.65 -8.23
N PHE A 92 3.35 -0.04 -8.32
CA PHE A 92 3.49 1.40 -8.18
C PHE A 92 4.51 1.91 -9.18
N ASP A 93 4.15 2.96 -9.91
CA ASP A 93 5.08 3.66 -10.75
C ASP A 93 5.95 4.51 -9.80
N SER A 94 7.22 4.12 -9.60
CA SER A 94 8.15 5.02 -8.93
C SER A 94 8.17 6.30 -9.76
N ALA A 95 7.62 7.39 -9.24
CA ALA A 95 7.70 8.68 -9.91
C ALA A 95 9.18 8.92 -10.20
N LYS A 96 9.56 8.87 -11.49
CA LYS A 96 10.83 9.47 -11.92
C LYS A 96 10.72 10.91 -11.51
N THR A 97 11.49 11.25 -10.48
CA THR A 97 11.70 12.63 -10.04
C THR A 97 12.23 13.45 -11.20
#